data_AF-A0A354ZE47-F1
#
_entry.id   AF-A0A354ZE47-F1
#
_cell.length_a   1.000
_cell.length_b   1.000
_cell.length_c   1.000
_cell.angle_alpha   90.00
_cell.angle_beta   90.00
_cell.angle_gamma   90.00
#
_symmetry.space_group_name_H-M   'P 1'
#
loop_
_entity.id
_entity.type
_entity.pdbx_description
1 polymer ?
#
loop_
_entity_poly.entity_id
_entity_poly.type
_entity_poly.pdbx_seq_one_letter_code
_entity_poly.pdbx_strand_id
1 'polypeptide(L)'
;MRNTGSAVVILLIVVMVIAAAIAFVARAHRQASVAPLQSAGEQSRSSSQSRSQSQAQGAQDHSRELVADVHSDVLAELGDADRDHMERVILALAQRFTDCSVRGKPLPAVEDVISASGVPDAVSSILSRRSAGVFITVIRNNAVRACVGSIWPHLPSLAQEIAHFAAAAAARDLRRSPIEPWELAKCVYAVSVVGRLERVPP
;
A
#
# COMPACT_ATOMS: atom_id res chain seq x y z
N MET A 1 25.56 -7.22 47.94
CA MET A 1 25.00 -5.87 47.70
C MET A 1 24.83 -5.72 46.19
N ARG A 2 23.58 -5.74 45.71
CA ARG A 2 23.25 -5.79 44.28
C ARG A 2 23.56 -4.45 43.63
N ASN A 3 24.21 -4.51 42.47
CA ASN A 3 24.80 -3.40 41.74
C ASN A 3 23.73 -2.54 41.03
N THR A 4 22.85 -1.90 41.82
CA THR A 4 21.76 -1.05 41.34
C THR A 4 22.25 0.16 40.54
N GLY A 5 23.48 0.62 40.78
CA GLY A 5 24.09 1.71 40.02
C GLY A 5 24.26 1.41 38.53
N SER A 6 24.76 0.21 38.17
CA SER A 6 24.98 -0.14 36.76
C SER A 6 23.69 -0.31 35.97
N ALA A 7 22.62 -0.83 36.58
CA ALA A 7 21.33 -0.99 35.92
C ALA A 7 20.67 0.38 35.63
N VAL A 8 20.80 1.34 36.54
CA VAL A 8 20.27 2.70 36.35
C VAL A 8 21.05 3.43 35.26
N VAL A 9 22.39 3.28 35.21
CA VAL A 9 23.22 3.88 34.16
C VAL A 9 22.87 3.32 32.78
N ILE A 10 22.70 2.00 32.66
CA ILE A 10 22.30 1.37 31.39
C ILE A 10 20.92 1.87 30.96
N LEU A 11 19.95 1.95 31.87
CA LEU A 11 18.61 2.45 31.56
C LEU A 11 18.65 3.90 31.07
N LEU A 12 19.42 4.77 31.71
CA LEU A 12 19.58 6.17 31.31
C LEU A 12 20.21 6.31 29.92
N ILE A 13 21.22 5.49 29.62
CA ILE A 13 21.87 5.48 28.29
C ILE A 13 20.86 5.04 27.22
N VAL A 14 20.10 3.96 27.44
CA VAL A 14 19.09 3.49 26.49
C VAL A 14 18.01 4.54 26.26
N VAL A 15 17.52 5.19 27.32
CA VAL A 15 16.51 6.26 27.21
C VAL A 15 17.04 7.47 26.42
N MET A 16 18.28 7.88 26.65
CA MET A 16 18.91 8.99 25.91
C MET A 16 19.10 8.66 24.42
N VAL A 17 19.49 7.43 24.09
CA VAL A 17 19.65 6.99 22.69
C VAL A 17 18.30 6.96 21.96
N ILE A 18 17.24 6.45 22.61
CA ILE A 18 15.89 6.43 22.05
C ILE A 18 15.37 7.86 21.84
N ALA A 19 15.56 8.75 22.81
CA ALA A 19 15.14 10.14 22.71
C ALA A 19 15.87 10.88 21.57
N ALA A 20 17.17 10.66 21.42
CA ALA A 20 17.96 11.24 20.32
C ALA A 20 17.51 10.71 18.94
N ALA A 21 17.19 9.41 18.82
CA ALA A 21 16.68 8.82 17.59
C ALA A 21 15.32 9.40 17.19
N ILE A 22 14.40 9.55 18.15
CA ILE A 22 13.08 10.17 17.90
C ILE A 22 13.25 11.64 17.47
N ALA A 23 14.14 12.39 18.14
CA ALA A 23 14.42 13.77 17.78
C ALA A 23 15.06 13.89 16.38
N PHE A 24 15.92 12.96 15.99
CA PHE A 24 16.54 12.92 14.66
C PHE A 24 15.51 12.66 13.55
N VAL A 25 14.63 11.67 13.73
CA VAL A 25 13.53 11.38 12.79
C VAL A 25 12.57 12.57 12.66
N ALA A 26 12.24 13.24 13.78
CA ALA A 26 11.41 14.44 13.76
C ALA A 26 12.08 15.62 13.03
N ARG A 27 13.41 15.74 13.11
CA ARG A 27 14.18 16.77 12.39
C ARG A 27 14.27 16.49 10.90
N ALA A 28 14.43 15.23 10.50
CA ALA A 28 14.42 14.79 9.11
C ALA A 28 13.06 15.10 8.44
N HIS A 29 11.95 14.86 9.14
CA HIS A 29 10.62 15.20 8.62
C HIS A 29 10.39 16.72 8.45
N ARG A 30 11.00 17.57 9.28
CA ARG A 30 10.89 19.03 9.13
C ARG A 30 11.74 19.62 7.99
N GLN A 31 12.75 18.90 7.50
CA GLN A 31 13.58 19.36 6.37
C GLN A 31 12.95 19.02 5.00
N ALA A 32 11.98 18.10 4.94
CA ALA A 32 11.27 17.75 3.71
C ALA A 32 10.12 18.72 3.37
N SER A 33 9.71 19.57 4.31
CA SER A 33 8.77 20.67 4.08
C SER A 33 9.50 21.99 4.26
N VAL A 34 9.35 22.91 3.32
CA VAL A 34 9.97 24.25 3.24
C VAL A 34 11.25 24.31 2.40
N ALA A 35 11.07 24.27 1.08
CA ALA A 35 11.88 25.08 0.17
C ALA A 35 11.14 26.43 -0.05
N PRO A 36 11.67 27.57 0.40
CA PRO A 36 11.15 28.88 0.01
C PRO A 36 11.67 29.23 -1.39
N LEU A 37 10.76 29.52 -2.31
CA LEU A 37 11.09 30.25 -3.54
C LEU A 37 11.73 31.60 -3.17
N GLN A 38 12.90 31.86 -3.73
CA GLN A 38 13.51 33.18 -3.73
C GLN A 38 12.72 34.09 -4.66
N SER A 39 12.30 35.26 -4.16
CA SER A 39 12.00 36.42 -5.01
C SER A 39 12.65 37.67 -4.40
N ALA A 40 13.81 38.04 -4.94
CA ALA A 40 14.19 39.44 -5.13
C ALA A 40 13.94 39.68 -6.62
N GLY A 41 13.00 40.52 -7.06
CA GLY A 41 12.82 41.90 -6.68
C GLY A 41 13.32 42.72 -7.87
N GLU A 42 12.43 43.45 -8.56
CA GLU A 42 12.66 44.84 -8.97
C GLU A 42 11.55 45.40 -9.88
N GLN A 43 11.05 46.55 -9.41
CA GLN A 43 10.72 47.76 -10.17
C GLN A 43 9.46 47.83 -11.05
N SER A 44 8.53 48.62 -10.50
CA SER A 44 7.48 49.37 -11.17
C SER A 44 7.96 50.08 -12.44
N ARG A 45 7.20 49.93 -13.53
CA ARG A 45 6.79 51.05 -14.39
C ARG A 45 5.62 50.64 -15.29
N SER A 46 4.61 51.48 -15.25
CA SER A 46 3.45 51.57 -16.14
C SER A 46 3.81 51.37 -17.61
N SER A 47 2.99 50.59 -18.34
CA SER A 47 2.55 50.90 -19.70
C SER A 47 1.49 49.90 -20.16
N SER A 48 0.47 50.46 -20.76
CA SER A 48 -0.74 49.91 -21.35
C SER A 48 -0.54 48.96 -22.55
N GLN A 49 -1.60 48.20 -22.82
CA GLN A 49 -2.08 47.72 -24.13
C GLN A 49 -1.54 46.40 -24.73
N SER A 50 -2.50 45.46 -24.89
CA SER A 50 -2.79 44.70 -26.10
C SER A 50 -1.81 43.60 -26.56
N ARG A 51 -2.12 42.34 -26.20
CA ARG A 51 -2.12 41.20 -27.15
C ARG A 51 -2.66 39.93 -26.49
N SER A 52 -3.98 39.79 -26.57
CA SER A 52 -4.69 38.52 -26.43
C SER A 52 -4.39 37.63 -27.63
N GLN A 53 -4.49 36.31 -27.41
CA GLN A 53 -4.58 35.22 -28.40
C GLN A 53 -3.25 34.66 -28.96
N SER A 54 -2.65 33.70 -28.23
CA SER A 54 -2.06 32.47 -28.83
C SER A 54 -1.52 31.46 -27.81
N GLN A 55 -1.50 31.76 -26.50
CA GLN A 55 -0.91 30.86 -25.47
C GLN A 55 -1.93 30.00 -24.68
N ALA A 56 -3.07 29.62 -25.28
CA ALA A 56 -4.07 28.77 -24.61
C ALA A 56 -4.04 27.29 -25.05
N GLN A 57 -3.37 26.94 -26.15
CA GLN A 57 -3.38 25.56 -26.68
C GLN A 57 -2.31 24.63 -26.07
N GLY A 58 -1.18 25.13 -25.55
CA GLY A 58 -0.06 24.27 -25.12
C GLY A 58 -0.15 23.68 -23.70
N ALA A 59 -0.92 24.30 -22.79
CA ALA A 59 -1.01 23.85 -21.39
C ALA A 59 -2.07 22.75 -21.17
N GLN A 60 -3.00 22.57 -22.12
CA GLN A 60 -4.06 21.58 -22.01
C GLN A 60 -3.65 20.17 -22.43
N ASP A 61 -2.54 20.05 -23.18
CA ASP A 61 -2.08 18.77 -23.73
C ASP A 61 -1.25 17.97 -22.71
N HIS A 62 -0.27 18.61 -22.05
CA HIS A 62 0.50 17.99 -20.96
C HIS A 62 -0.32 17.68 -19.71
N SER A 63 -1.41 18.43 -19.48
CA SER A 63 -2.34 18.15 -18.39
C SER A 63 -3.24 16.95 -18.70
N ARG A 64 -3.56 16.68 -19.98
CA ARG A 64 -4.35 15.52 -20.39
C ARG A 64 -3.55 14.22 -20.31
N GLU A 65 -2.27 14.26 -20.68
CA GLU A 65 -1.38 13.09 -20.63
C GLU A 65 -1.03 12.70 -19.18
N LEU A 66 -0.85 13.68 -18.27
CA LEU A 66 -0.66 13.42 -16.84
C LEU A 66 -1.95 12.95 -16.13
N VAL A 67 -3.12 13.36 -16.61
CA VAL A 67 -4.44 12.89 -16.10
C VAL A 67 -4.80 11.50 -16.67
N ALA A 68 -4.21 11.12 -17.80
CA ALA A 68 -4.38 9.81 -18.43
C ALA A 68 -3.59 8.68 -17.70
N ASP A 69 -2.45 8.98 -17.08
CA ASP A 69 -1.65 7.98 -16.34
C ASP A 69 -2.25 7.63 -14.95
N VAL A 70 -2.89 8.63 -14.32
CA VAL A 70 -3.82 8.44 -13.18
C VAL A 70 -5.08 7.65 -13.62
N HIS A 71 -5.30 7.51 -14.93
CA HIS A 71 -6.48 6.87 -15.51
C HIS A 71 -6.38 5.36 -15.76
N SER A 72 -5.20 4.72 -15.64
CA SER A 72 -5.11 3.26 -15.77
C SER A 72 -5.74 2.58 -14.54
N ASP A 73 -6.75 1.76 -14.80
CA ASP A 73 -7.40 0.89 -13.82
C ASP A 73 -6.50 -0.33 -13.61
N VAL A 74 -6.15 -0.65 -12.36
CA VAL A 74 -5.32 -1.82 -12.01
C VAL A 74 -5.85 -3.10 -12.67
N LEU A 75 -7.17 -3.18 -12.89
CA LEU A 75 -7.80 -4.29 -13.61
C LEU A 75 -7.35 -4.45 -15.07
N ALA A 76 -7.02 -3.36 -15.76
CA ALA A 76 -6.51 -3.41 -17.13
C ALA A 76 -5.11 -4.05 -17.17
N GLU A 77 -4.21 -3.62 -16.28
CA GLU A 77 -2.86 -4.22 -16.17
C GLU A 77 -2.93 -5.69 -15.75
N LEU A 78 -3.85 -6.04 -14.84
CA LEU A 78 -4.08 -7.44 -14.46
C LEU A 78 -4.69 -8.27 -15.60
N GLY A 79 -5.50 -7.67 -16.47
CA GLY A 79 -6.13 -8.34 -17.60
C GLY A 79 -5.19 -8.65 -18.75
N ASP A 80 -4.18 -7.79 -18.97
CA ASP A 80 -3.16 -7.97 -20.01
C ASP A 80 -2.03 -8.92 -19.57
N ALA A 81 -1.90 -9.17 -18.27
CA ALA A 81 -0.87 -10.04 -17.72
C ALA A 81 -1.14 -11.53 -17.99
N ASP A 82 -0.09 -12.34 -17.86
CA ASP A 82 -0.23 -13.79 -17.79
C ASP A 82 -1.09 -14.17 -16.59
N ARG A 83 -2.34 -14.55 -16.90
CA ARG A 83 -3.39 -14.84 -15.92
C ARG A 83 -2.97 -15.93 -14.92
N ASP A 84 -2.31 -16.98 -15.39
CA ASP A 84 -1.97 -18.11 -14.54
C ASP A 84 -0.87 -17.72 -13.55
N HIS A 85 0.14 -16.97 -14.01
CA HIS A 85 1.16 -16.43 -13.13
C HIS A 85 0.57 -15.45 -12.12
N MET A 86 -0.31 -14.55 -12.58
CA MET A 86 -0.94 -13.52 -11.73
C MET A 86 -1.82 -14.15 -10.65
N GLU A 87 -2.66 -15.12 -11.02
CA GLU A 87 -3.51 -15.85 -10.08
C GLU A 87 -2.67 -16.59 -9.04
N ARG A 88 -1.61 -17.29 -9.47
CA ARG A 88 -0.72 -18.01 -8.54
C ARG A 88 -0.10 -17.08 -7.50
N VAL A 89 0.47 -15.94 -7.90
CA VAL A 89 1.13 -15.03 -6.95
C VAL A 89 0.13 -14.33 -6.04
N ILE A 90 -1.04 -13.93 -6.54
CA ILE A 90 -2.09 -13.31 -5.73
C ILE A 90 -2.60 -14.28 -4.67
N LEU A 91 -2.87 -15.53 -5.05
CA LEU A 91 -3.32 -16.56 -4.12
C LEU A 91 -2.22 -16.97 -3.15
N ALA A 92 -0.96 -17.01 -3.59
CA ALA A 92 0.18 -17.27 -2.71
C ALA A 92 0.30 -16.20 -1.62
N LEU A 93 0.15 -14.92 -1.98
CA LEU A 93 0.12 -13.81 -1.01
C LEU A 93 -1.04 -13.99 -0.03
N ALA A 94 -2.27 -14.19 -0.52
CA ALA A 94 -3.44 -14.35 0.34
C ALA A 94 -3.27 -15.53 1.32
N GLN A 95 -2.93 -16.71 0.80
CA GLN A 95 -2.79 -17.91 1.62
C GLN A 95 -1.64 -17.79 2.64
N ARG A 96 -0.48 -17.27 2.22
CA ARG A 96 0.70 -17.21 3.08
C ARG A 96 0.52 -16.26 4.24
N PHE A 97 -0.02 -15.07 4.00
CA PHE A 97 -0.24 -14.07 5.03
C PHE A 97 -1.37 -14.47 5.99
N THR A 98 -2.44 -15.09 5.50
CA THR A 98 -3.48 -15.67 6.38
C THR A 98 -2.92 -16.80 7.24
N ASP A 99 -2.15 -17.76 6.68
CA ASP A 99 -1.56 -18.88 7.45
C ASP A 99 -0.61 -18.37 8.54
N CYS A 100 0.28 -17.43 8.22
CA CYS A 100 1.18 -16.85 9.22
C CYS A 100 0.40 -16.15 10.34
N SER A 101 -0.61 -15.36 10.00
CA SER A 101 -1.41 -14.63 10.98
C SER A 101 -2.22 -15.57 11.88
N VAL A 102 -2.91 -16.57 11.31
CA VAL A 102 -3.66 -17.60 12.08
C VAL A 102 -2.76 -18.37 13.04
N ARG A 103 -1.53 -18.68 12.61
CA ARG A 103 -0.57 -19.43 13.44
C ARG A 103 0.24 -18.56 14.40
N GLY A 104 0.03 -17.24 14.42
CA GLY A 104 0.84 -16.31 15.21
C GLY A 104 2.32 -16.29 14.81
N LYS A 105 2.64 -16.64 13.56
CA LYS A 105 4.01 -16.57 13.03
C LYS A 105 4.32 -15.15 12.54
N PRO A 106 5.59 -14.74 12.53
CA PRO A 106 6.00 -13.49 11.88
C PRO A 106 5.50 -13.44 10.43
N LEU A 107 4.98 -12.28 10.02
CA LEU A 107 4.59 -12.05 8.64
C LEU A 107 5.86 -11.94 7.78
N PRO A 108 5.93 -12.63 6.63
CA PRO A 108 7.06 -12.51 5.72
C PRO A 108 7.06 -11.13 5.04
N ALA A 109 8.19 -10.75 4.43
CA ALA A 109 8.18 -9.66 3.48
C ALA A 109 7.35 -10.05 2.24
N VAL A 110 6.71 -9.07 1.61
CA VAL A 110 5.87 -9.30 0.44
C VAL A 110 6.73 -9.80 -0.73
N GLU A 111 7.91 -9.21 -0.87
CA GLU A 111 8.91 -9.49 -1.89
C GLU A 111 9.41 -10.94 -1.81
N ASP A 112 9.53 -11.50 -0.60
CA ASP A 112 9.93 -12.89 -0.39
C ASP A 112 8.88 -13.86 -0.94
N VAL A 113 7.59 -13.56 -0.72
CA VAL A 113 6.49 -14.40 -1.20
C VAL A 113 6.35 -14.32 -2.71
N ILE A 114 6.51 -13.11 -3.28
CA ILE A 114 6.53 -12.91 -4.73
C ILE A 114 7.71 -13.68 -5.35
N SER A 115 8.92 -13.54 -4.80
CA SER A 115 10.10 -14.25 -5.31
C SER A 115 9.93 -15.76 -5.23
N ALA A 116 9.40 -16.28 -4.12
CA ALA A 116 9.13 -17.70 -3.95
C ALA A 116 8.04 -18.25 -4.88
N SER A 117 7.16 -17.39 -5.41
CA SER A 117 6.13 -17.80 -6.38
C SER A 117 6.68 -18.08 -7.78
N GLY A 118 7.93 -17.68 -8.06
CA GLY A 118 8.61 -17.93 -9.33
C GLY A 118 7.99 -17.22 -10.53
N VAL A 119 7.21 -16.17 -10.31
CA VAL A 119 6.60 -15.40 -11.38
C VAL A 119 7.62 -14.48 -12.05
N PRO A 120 7.51 -14.23 -13.38
CA PRO A 120 8.37 -13.29 -14.08
C PRO A 120 8.28 -11.86 -13.54
N ASP A 121 9.35 -11.08 -13.69
CA ASP A 121 9.41 -9.69 -13.22
C ASP A 121 8.31 -8.80 -13.82
N ALA A 122 7.91 -9.06 -15.06
CA ALA A 122 6.80 -8.36 -15.70
C ALA A 122 5.50 -8.50 -14.88
N VAL A 123 5.22 -9.71 -14.36
CA VAL A 123 4.04 -10.02 -13.55
C VAL A 123 4.17 -9.40 -12.15
N SER A 124 5.32 -9.57 -11.50
CA SER A 124 5.54 -9.04 -10.14
C SER A 124 5.52 -7.51 -10.10
N SER A 125 5.98 -6.85 -11.16
CA SER A 125 6.00 -5.39 -11.24
C SER A 125 4.60 -4.77 -11.15
N ILE A 126 3.58 -5.42 -11.72
CA ILE A 126 2.18 -4.95 -11.68
C ILE A 126 1.69 -4.87 -10.23
N LEU A 127 2.02 -5.88 -9.41
CA LEU A 127 1.61 -5.94 -8.00
C LEU A 127 2.28 -4.87 -7.13
N SER A 128 3.45 -4.38 -7.54
CA SER A 128 4.26 -3.44 -6.77
C SER A 128 4.09 -1.98 -7.20
N ARG A 129 3.66 -1.74 -8.45
CA ARG A 129 3.62 -0.39 -9.05
C ARG A 129 2.35 0.41 -8.73
N ARG A 130 1.22 -0.26 -8.53
CA ARG A 130 -0.07 0.39 -8.26
C ARG A 130 -0.75 -0.23 -7.04
N SER A 131 -1.62 0.53 -6.40
CA SER A 131 -2.48 0.08 -5.32
C SER A 131 -3.95 0.12 -5.74
N ALA A 132 -4.77 -0.73 -5.13
CA ALA A 132 -6.21 -0.81 -5.36
C ALA A 132 -6.94 -1.26 -4.09
N GLY A 133 -8.24 -0.99 -4.02
CA GLY A 133 -9.07 -1.65 -3.02
C GLY A 133 -9.04 -3.16 -3.21
N VAL A 134 -9.03 -3.91 -2.11
CA VAL A 134 -8.97 -5.38 -2.13
C VAL A 134 -9.92 -5.95 -1.09
N PHE A 135 -10.57 -7.05 -1.43
CA PHE A 135 -11.27 -7.92 -0.50
C PHE A 135 -10.67 -9.33 -0.53
N ILE A 136 -10.29 -9.82 0.64
CA ILE A 136 -9.88 -11.20 0.86
C ILE A 136 -11.07 -11.98 1.41
N THR A 137 -11.52 -12.96 0.63
CA THR A 137 -12.56 -13.88 1.03
C THR A 137 -11.96 -15.25 1.27
N VAL A 138 -12.11 -15.75 2.50
CA VAL A 138 -11.78 -17.12 2.88
C VAL A 138 -13.06 -17.94 2.85
N ILE A 139 -13.03 -19.06 2.13
CA ILE A 139 -14.17 -19.96 1.92
C ILE A 139 -13.81 -21.30 2.56
N ARG A 140 -14.75 -21.90 3.29
CA ARG A 140 -14.59 -23.24 3.88
C ARG A 140 -15.92 -23.97 3.79
N ASN A 141 -15.89 -25.24 3.39
CA ASN A 141 -17.09 -26.07 3.23
C ASN A 141 -18.18 -25.38 2.38
N ASN A 142 -17.77 -24.77 1.26
CA ASN A 142 -18.65 -24.05 0.33
C ASN A 142 -19.40 -22.84 0.94
N ALA A 143 -18.89 -22.26 2.04
CA ALA A 143 -19.45 -21.08 2.70
C ALA A 143 -18.35 -20.06 3.04
N VAL A 144 -18.72 -18.77 3.08
CA VAL A 144 -17.80 -17.68 3.47
C VAL A 144 -17.43 -17.81 4.95
N ARG A 145 -16.13 -18.02 5.21
CA ARG A 145 -15.54 -18.16 6.54
C ARG A 145 -15.05 -16.83 7.10
N ALA A 146 -14.53 -15.97 6.23
CA ALA A 146 -14.18 -14.59 6.54
C ALA A 146 -14.21 -13.78 5.23
N CYS A 147 -14.57 -12.51 5.32
CA CYS A 147 -14.39 -11.55 4.24
C CYS A 147 -13.98 -10.21 4.83
N VAL A 148 -12.78 -9.74 4.50
CA VAL A 148 -12.21 -8.49 5.00
C VAL A 148 -11.58 -7.75 3.84
N GLY A 149 -11.77 -6.43 3.79
CA GLY A 149 -11.26 -5.62 2.70
C GLY A 149 -11.66 -4.17 2.81
N SER A 150 -11.24 -3.40 1.82
CA SER A 150 -11.66 -2.02 1.63
C SER A 150 -11.87 -1.71 0.15
N ILE A 151 -12.82 -0.82 -0.10
CA ILE A 151 -13.09 -0.28 -1.43
C ILE A 151 -11.94 0.65 -1.87
N TRP A 152 -11.30 1.34 -0.92
CA TRP A 152 -10.22 2.27 -1.18
C TRP A 152 -8.87 1.64 -0.82
N PRO A 153 -7.79 1.94 -1.56
CA PRO A 153 -6.44 1.58 -1.15
C PRO A 153 -5.98 2.41 0.07
N HIS A 154 -5.25 1.78 0.97
CA HIS A 154 -4.61 2.34 2.17
C HIS A 154 -3.08 2.18 2.16
N LEU A 155 -2.54 1.33 1.30
CA LEU A 155 -1.13 0.96 1.22
C LEU A 155 -0.53 1.27 -0.15
N PRO A 156 0.80 1.46 -0.24
CA PRO A 156 1.47 1.86 -1.48
C PRO A 156 1.32 0.92 -2.69
N SER A 157 1.07 -0.38 -2.48
CA SER A 157 0.97 -1.36 -3.57
C SER A 157 -0.10 -2.43 -3.36
N LEU A 158 -0.59 -3.00 -4.46
CA LEU A 158 -1.57 -4.09 -4.47
C LEU A 158 -1.08 -5.31 -3.68
N ALA A 159 0.21 -5.63 -3.80
CA ALA A 159 0.80 -6.72 -3.04
C ALA A 159 0.72 -6.49 -1.53
N GLN A 160 0.95 -5.24 -1.09
CA GLN A 160 0.83 -4.85 0.32
C GLN A 160 -0.63 -4.84 0.79
N GLU A 161 -1.58 -4.40 -0.05
CA GLU A 161 -3.02 -4.49 0.23
C GLU A 161 -3.47 -5.92 0.46
N ILE A 162 -3.11 -6.83 -0.45
CA ILE A 162 -3.44 -8.25 -0.35
C ILE A 162 -2.84 -8.82 0.94
N ALA A 163 -1.56 -8.58 1.20
CA ALA A 163 -0.88 -9.06 2.40
C ALA A 163 -1.55 -8.56 3.70
N HIS A 164 -1.88 -7.26 3.75
CA HIS A 164 -2.52 -6.64 4.90
C HIS A 164 -3.91 -7.23 5.18
N PHE A 165 -4.79 -7.25 4.17
CA PHE A 165 -6.13 -7.76 4.34
C PHE A 165 -6.17 -9.28 4.52
N ALA A 166 -5.19 -10.02 3.98
CA ALA A 166 -5.08 -11.46 4.19
C ALA A 166 -4.67 -11.81 5.62
N ALA A 167 -3.71 -11.07 6.19
CA ALA A 167 -3.41 -11.19 7.61
C ALA A 167 -4.62 -10.78 8.47
N ALA A 168 -5.30 -9.69 8.12
CA ALA A 168 -6.51 -9.26 8.83
C ALA A 168 -7.64 -10.30 8.79
N ALA A 169 -7.82 -11.01 7.66
CA ALA A 169 -8.86 -12.03 7.50
C ALA A 169 -8.78 -13.17 8.54
N ALA A 170 -7.61 -13.40 9.15
CA ALA A 170 -7.44 -14.37 10.22
C ALA A 170 -8.33 -14.09 11.44
N ALA A 171 -8.57 -12.82 11.80
CA ALA A 171 -9.24 -12.48 13.06
C ALA A 171 -10.05 -11.17 13.05
N ARG A 172 -10.15 -10.47 11.91
CA ARG A 172 -10.79 -9.15 11.83
C ARG A 172 -12.17 -9.12 11.16
N ASP A 173 -12.71 -10.26 10.72
CA ASP A 173 -14.14 -10.33 10.37
C ASP A 173 -14.96 -10.48 11.67
N LEU A 174 -15.34 -9.36 12.27
CA LEU A 174 -16.02 -9.32 13.58
C LEU A 174 -17.39 -10.01 13.62
N ARG A 175 -17.94 -10.40 12.47
CA ARG A 175 -19.19 -11.19 12.38
C ARG A 175 -18.94 -12.68 12.61
N ARG A 176 -17.68 -13.11 12.65
CA ARG A 176 -17.23 -14.51 12.75
C ARG A 176 -16.14 -14.62 13.83
N SER A 177 -16.01 -15.79 14.44
CA SER A 177 -14.86 -16.07 15.31
C SER A 177 -13.56 -16.09 14.49
N PRO A 178 -12.39 -15.79 15.10
CA PRO A 178 -11.09 -15.95 14.44
C PRO A 178 -10.93 -17.33 13.78
N ILE A 179 -10.18 -17.40 12.68
CA ILE A 179 -9.88 -18.63 11.97
C ILE A 179 -8.89 -19.45 12.81
N GLU A 180 -9.21 -20.71 13.05
CA GLU A 180 -8.36 -21.60 13.81
C GLU A 180 -7.34 -22.32 12.91
N PRO A 181 -6.13 -22.66 13.41
CA PRO A 181 -5.07 -23.28 12.62
C PRO A 181 -5.46 -24.58 11.89
N TRP A 182 -6.37 -25.37 12.48
CA TRP A 182 -6.85 -26.62 11.89
C TRP A 182 -7.82 -26.40 10.72
N GLU A 183 -8.41 -25.21 10.60
CA GLU A 183 -9.30 -24.86 9.49
C GLU A 183 -8.53 -24.63 8.18
N LEU A 184 -7.28 -24.16 8.28
CA LEU A 184 -6.47 -23.68 7.15
C LEU A 184 -6.35 -24.69 5.99
N ALA A 185 -6.23 -25.98 6.31
CA ALA A 185 -6.11 -27.04 5.30
C ALA A 185 -7.39 -27.24 4.46
N LYS A 186 -8.52 -26.67 4.90
CA LYS A 186 -9.83 -26.75 4.24
C LYS A 186 -10.28 -25.39 3.67
N CYS A 187 -9.43 -24.37 3.79
CA CYS A 187 -9.72 -23.03 3.32
C CYS A 187 -9.38 -22.90 1.83
N VAL A 188 -10.29 -22.30 1.09
CA VAL A 188 -10.10 -21.80 -0.28
C VAL A 188 -10.10 -20.28 -0.21
N TYR A 189 -9.30 -19.63 -1.05
CA TYR A 189 -9.15 -18.18 -1.04
C TYR A 189 -9.69 -17.60 -2.34
N ALA A 190 -10.35 -16.46 -2.23
CA ALA A 190 -10.72 -15.60 -3.36
C ALA A 190 -10.27 -14.17 -3.05
N VAL A 191 -9.58 -13.56 -4.01
CA VAL A 191 -9.12 -12.19 -3.92
C VAL A 191 -9.89 -11.36 -4.93
N SER A 192 -10.63 -10.36 -4.46
CA SER A 192 -11.34 -9.41 -5.32
C SER A 192 -10.58 -8.09 -5.33
N VAL A 193 -10.16 -7.66 -6.51
CA VAL A 193 -9.51 -6.35 -6.72
C VAL A 193 -10.56 -5.37 -7.20
N VAL A 194 -10.62 -4.22 -6.55
CA VAL A 194 -11.58 -3.15 -6.85
C VAL A 194 -10.98 -2.29 -7.95
N GLY A 195 -11.70 -2.20 -9.07
CA GLY A 195 -11.34 -1.32 -10.17
C GLY A 195 -11.64 0.15 -9.88
N ARG A 196 -11.61 0.95 -10.93
CA ARG A 196 -11.95 2.38 -10.86
C ARG A 196 -13.37 2.56 -10.30
N LEU A 197 -13.48 3.39 -9.27
CA LEU A 197 -14.79 3.80 -8.77
C LEU A 197 -15.35 4.92 -9.62
N GLU A 198 -16.60 4.75 -10.03
CA GLU A 198 -17.31 5.72 -10.87
C GLU A 198 -18.53 6.26 -10.13
N ARG A 199 -18.75 7.57 -10.27
CA ARG A 199 -19.94 8.22 -9.72
C ARG A 199 -21.12 7.97 -10.66
N VAL A 200 -22.14 7.28 -10.17
CA VAL A 200 -23.43 7.15 -10.86
C VAL A 200 -24.32 8.34 -10.49
N PRO A 201 -24.79 9.17 -11.45
CA PRO A 201 -25.76 10.22 -11.16
C PRO A 201 -27.12 9.63 -10.74
N PRO A 202 -27.88 10.31 -9.86
CA PRO A 202 -29.19 9.87 -9.41
C PRO A 202 -30.25 9.89 -10.52
#